data_AF-A0A351FHV3-F1
#
_entry.id   AF-A0A351FHV3-F1
#
_cell.length_a   1.000
_cell.length_b   1.000
_cell.length_c   1.000
_cell.angle_alpha   90.00
_cell.angle_beta   90.00
_cell.angle_gamma   90.00
#
_symmetry.space_group_name_H-M   'P 1'
#
loop_
_entity.id
_entity.type
_entity.pdbx_description
1 polymer ?
#
loop_
_entity_poly.entity_id
_entity_poly.type
_entity_poly.pdbx_seq_one_letter_code
_entity_poly.pdbx_strand_id
1 'polypeptide(L)'
;DEAMHPLTILATGLYGADLPNQNGAPLRLVVPWKYGFKGVKSIQSIRFVEDMPINTWQVQNSHEYGFFANVNPNVSHPRWSQARETRLPGFRKDFDTMMFNGYTDQVQHLYAGMDLARWK
;
A
#
# COMPACT_ATOMS: atom_id res chain seq x y z
N ASP A 1 3.37 6.34 -13.20
CA ASP A 1 4.18 7.19 -12.29
C ASP A 1 4.52 6.46 -10.99
N GLU A 2 3.55 5.90 -10.25
CA GLU A 2 3.77 5.25 -8.94
C GLU A 2 4.85 4.17 -8.96
N ALA A 3 4.84 3.31 -9.98
CA ALA A 3 5.82 2.23 -10.14
C ALA A 3 7.25 2.75 -10.40
N MET A 4 7.38 3.97 -10.92
CA MET A 4 8.66 4.62 -11.20
C MET A 4 9.11 5.53 -10.06
N HIS A 5 8.29 5.73 -9.03
CA HIS A 5 8.62 6.59 -7.91
C HIS A 5 9.78 5.98 -7.09
N PRO A 6 10.77 6.76 -6.65
CA PRO A 6 11.96 6.24 -5.96
C PRO A 6 11.68 5.51 -4.63
N LEU A 7 10.52 5.75 -4.02
CA LEU A 7 10.07 5.02 -2.82
C LEU A 7 9.42 3.65 -3.12
N THR A 8 9.10 3.37 -4.38
CA THR A 8 8.62 2.05 -4.80
C THR A 8 9.82 1.15 -5.03
N ILE A 9 9.96 0.10 -4.22
CA ILE A 9 11.13 -0.78 -4.29
C ILE A 9 10.74 -2.23 -4.46
N LEU A 10 11.63 -2.98 -5.12
CA LEU A 10 11.63 -4.44 -5.10
C LEU A 10 12.59 -4.90 -4.00
N ALA A 11 12.02 -5.42 -2.92
CA ALA A 11 12.76 -5.94 -1.78
C ALA A 11 13.15 -7.41 -2.02
N THR A 12 14.43 -7.72 -1.81
CA THR A 12 15.01 -9.06 -1.84
C THR A 12 15.51 -9.52 -0.46
N GLY A 13 15.55 -8.62 0.52
CA GLY A 13 16.07 -8.89 1.86
C GLY A 13 15.38 -8.08 2.95
N LEU A 14 15.60 -8.49 4.20
CA LEU A 14 15.09 -7.86 5.40
C LEU A 14 16.11 -8.03 6.55
N TYR A 15 16.40 -6.96 7.29
CA TYR A 15 17.37 -6.95 8.39
C TYR A 15 18.77 -7.51 8.03
N GLY A 16 19.26 -7.21 6.82
CA GLY A 16 20.58 -7.63 6.36
C GLY A 16 20.69 -9.07 5.88
N ALA A 17 19.58 -9.81 5.82
CA ALA A 17 19.50 -11.17 5.30
C ALA A 17 18.51 -11.26 4.14
N ASP A 18 18.53 -12.40 3.43
CA ASP A 18 17.53 -12.72 2.40
C ASP A 18 16.11 -12.71 2.95
N LEU A 19 15.14 -12.38 2.09
CA LEU A 19 13.75 -12.28 2.50
C LEU A 19 13.24 -13.66 2.96
N PRO A 20 12.63 -13.78 4.15
CA PRO A 20 12.00 -15.02 4.56
C PRO A 20 10.77 -15.36 3.72
N ASN A 21 10.42 -16.66 3.59
CA ASN A 21 9.26 -17.12 2.81
C ASN A 21 7.94 -16.44 3.22
N GLN A 22 7.70 -16.30 4.52
CA GLN A 22 6.51 -15.63 5.06
C GLN A 22 6.41 -14.14 4.65
N ASN A 23 7.56 -13.52 4.37
CA ASN A 23 7.64 -12.14 3.91
C ASN A 23 7.50 -12.03 2.38
N GLY A 24 7.50 -13.13 1.63
CA GLY A 24 7.25 -13.13 0.19
C GLY A 24 8.50 -13.31 -0.67
N ALA A 25 9.45 -14.12 -0.22
CA ALA A 25 10.66 -14.46 -0.96
C ALA A 25 10.36 -15.00 -2.37
N PRO A 26 11.33 -14.92 -3.31
CA PRO A 26 12.62 -14.21 -3.20
C PRO A 26 12.51 -12.71 -3.50
N LEU A 27 11.36 -12.26 -4.02
CA LEU A 27 11.16 -10.91 -4.53
C LEU A 27 9.78 -10.39 -4.13
N ARG A 28 9.76 -9.21 -3.50
CA ARG A 28 8.54 -8.56 -3.03
C ARG A 28 8.47 -7.09 -3.46
N LEU A 29 7.26 -6.61 -3.78
CA LEU A 29 7.01 -5.18 -3.96
C LEU A 29 6.75 -4.50 -2.61
N VAL A 30 7.37 -3.34 -2.39
CA VAL A 30 7.11 -2.45 -1.26
C VAL A 30 6.78 -1.05 -1.78
N VAL A 31 5.62 -0.55 -1.35
CA VAL A 31 5.13 0.80 -1.69
C VAL A 31 4.70 1.46 -0.38
N PRO A 32 5.57 2.25 0.28
CA PRO A 32 5.44 2.55 1.70
C PRO A 32 4.27 3.46 2.07
N TRP A 33 3.72 4.22 1.12
CA TRP A 33 2.60 5.14 1.34
C TRP A 33 1.22 4.52 1.10
N LYS A 34 1.17 3.24 0.69
CA LYS A 34 -0.06 2.50 0.38
C LYS A 34 -0.34 1.43 1.43
N TYR A 35 -1.59 0.99 1.52
CA TYR A 35 -1.94 -0.15 2.35
C TYR A 35 -1.20 -1.42 1.90
N GLY A 36 -0.83 -2.27 2.86
CA GLY A 36 0.11 -3.38 2.64
C GLY A 36 -0.32 -4.41 1.59
N PHE A 37 -1.61 -4.48 1.24
CA PHE A 37 -2.10 -5.38 0.20
C PHE A 37 -1.64 -5.01 -1.21
N LYS A 38 -1.17 -3.78 -1.43
CA LYS A 38 -0.53 -3.36 -2.68
C LYS A 38 0.90 -3.87 -2.81
N GLY A 39 1.53 -4.29 -1.72
CA GLY A 39 2.88 -4.89 -1.71
C GLY A 39 2.83 -6.39 -1.97
N VAL A 40 2.67 -6.77 -3.25
CA VAL A 40 2.57 -8.18 -3.68
C VAL A 40 3.83 -8.99 -3.30
N LYS A 41 3.60 -10.22 -2.83
CA LYS A 41 4.63 -11.18 -2.42
C LYS A 41 5.00 -12.13 -3.55
N SER A 42 6.23 -12.64 -3.55
CA SER A 42 6.68 -13.74 -4.42
C SER A 42 6.37 -13.48 -5.90
N ILE A 43 6.84 -12.33 -6.40
CA ILE A 43 6.55 -11.87 -7.76
C ILE A 43 7.13 -12.84 -8.78
N GLN A 44 6.28 -13.36 -9.66
CA GLN A 44 6.69 -14.24 -10.76
C GLN A 44 6.71 -13.54 -12.12
N SER A 45 5.90 -12.50 -12.31
CA SER A 45 5.84 -11.77 -13.57
C SER A 45 5.52 -10.30 -13.33
N ILE A 46 6.07 -9.44 -14.17
CA ILE A 46 5.75 -8.02 -14.26
C ILE A 46 5.34 -7.77 -15.71
N ARG A 47 4.17 -7.16 -15.90
CA ARG A 47 3.65 -6.82 -17.22
C ARG A 47 3.33 -5.34 -17.26
N PHE A 48 3.75 -4.68 -18.34
CA PHE A 48 3.33 -3.33 -18.66
C PHE A 48 2.09 -3.43 -19.54
N VAL A 49 1.03 -2.75 -19.12
CA VAL A 49 -0.28 -2.78 -19.77
C VAL A 49 -0.75 -1.36 -20.00
N GLU A 50 -1.53 -1.14 -21.05
CA GLU A 50 -2.06 0.18 -21.41
C GLU A 50 -3.20 0.58 -20.46
N ASP A 51 -4.07 -0.39 -20.12
CA ASP A 51 -5.23 -0.17 -19.27
C ASP A 51 -4.96 -0.52 -17.80
N MET A 52 -5.67 0.17 -16.89
CA MET A 52 -5.62 -0.08 -15.45
C MET A 52 -6.07 -1.53 -15.14
N PRO A 53 -5.18 -2.38 -14.59
CA PRO A 53 -5.54 -3.76 -14.30
C PRO A 53 -6.42 -3.86 -13.05
N ILE A 54 -7.26 -4.89 -13.00
CA ILE A 54 -8.02 -5.22 -11.79
C ILE A 54 -7.13 -5.98 -10.81
N ASN A 55 -7.04 -5.52 -9.57
CA ASN A 55 -6.22 -6.18 -8.54
C ASN A 55 -7.01 -7.22 -7.73
N THR A 56 -6.31 -8.16 -7.10
CA THR A 56 -6.93 -9.27 -6.34
C THR A 56 -7.95 -8.81 -5.30
N TRP A 57 -7.66 -7.76 -4.53
CA TRP A 57 -8.57 -7.29 -3.49
C TRP A 57 -9.79 -6.56 -4.04
N GLN A 58 -9.65 -5.89 -5.19
CA GLN A 58 -10.79 -5.35 -5.94
C GLN A 58 -11.70 -6.46 -6.47
N VAL A 59 -11.13 -7.56 -6.98
CA VAL A 59 -11.93 -8.73 -7.41
C VAL A 59 -12.68 -9.33 -6.22
N GLN A 60 -12.01 -9.46 -5.07
CA GLN A 60 -12.60 -10.06 -3.88
C GLN A 60 -13.68 -9.17 -3.25
N ASN A 61 -13.43 -7.86 -3.13
CA ASN A 61 -14.39 -6.91 -2.57
C ASN A 61 -14.10 -5.46 -2.99
N SER A 62 -14.62 -5.07 -4.15
CA SER A 62 -14.47 -3.71 -4.70
C SER A 62 -15.14 -2.61 -3.85
N HIS A 63 -16.03 -2.97 -2.93
CA HIS A 63 -16.64 -2.01 -2.00
C HIS A 63 -15.68 -1.58 -0.88
N GLU A 64 -14.73 -2.46 -0.55
CA GLU A 64 -13.77 -2.28 0.55
C GLU A 64 -12.39 -1.82 0.08
N TYR A 65 -11.93 -2.31 -1.07
CA TYR A 65 -10.58 -2.09 -1.57
C TYR A 65 -10.60 -1.51 -2.97
N GLY A 66 -10.05 -0.30 -3.13
CA GLY A 66 -9.89 0.37 -4.41
C GLY A 66 -8.54 0.10 -5.07
N PHE A 67 -8.31 0.81 -6.18
CA PHE A 67 -7.11 0.62 -6.99
C PHE A 67 -5.88 1.27 -6.35
N PHE A 68 -5.97 2.55 -5.98
CA PHE A 68 -4.82 3.32 -5.47
C PHE A 68 -4.47 2.94 -4.04
N ALA A 69 -5.46 2.80 -3.15
CA ALA A 69 -5.27 2.35 -1.76
C ALA A 69 -4.16 3.12 -1.00
N ASN A 70 -4.14 4.44 -1.18
CA ASN A 70 -3.23 5.32 -0.44
C ASN A 70 -3.64 5.33 1.04
N VAL A 71 -2.66 5.28 1.95
CA VAL A 71 -2.96 5.39 3.38
C VAL A 71 -3.55 6.78 3.64
N ASN A 72 -4.78 6.81 4.13
CA ASN A 72 -5.52 8.04 4.34
C ASN A 72 -6.37 7.94 5.61
N PRO A 73 -6.02 8.65 6.70
CA PRO A 73 -6.77 8.59 7.96
C PRO A 73 -8.20 9.14 7.84
N ASN A 74 -8.46 9.98 6.85
CA ASN A 74 -9.75 10.63 6.65
C ASN A 74 -10.76 9.76 5.88
N VAL A 75 -10.32 8.64 5.31
CA VAL A 75 -11.16 7.70 4.57
C VAL A 75 -11.19 6.39 5.32
N SER A 76 -12.33 6.12 5.98
CA SER A 76 -12.51 4.87 6.73
C SER A 76 -12.77 3.70 5.81
N HIS A 77 -12.29 2.53 6.23
CA HIS A 77 -12.73 1.26 5.66
C HIS A 77 -14.21 1.03 6.02
N PRO A 78 -15.04 0.39 5.19
CA PRO A 78 -16.47 0.18 5.48
C PRO A 78 -16.77 -0.43 6.85
N ARG A 79 -15.85 -1.22 7.40
CA ARG A 79 -16.00 -1.93 8.67
C ARG A 79 -15.24 -1.33 9.85
N TRP A 80 -14.32 -0.38 9.64
CA TRP A 80 -13.53 0.22 10.73
C TRP A 80 -12.91 1.57 10.34
N SER A 81 -12.66 2.40 11.34
CA SER A 81 -11.91 3.64 11.16
C SER A 81 -10.43 3.36 10.86
N GLN A 82 -9.88 4.12 9.91
CA GLN A 82 -8.45 4.16 9.57
C GLN A 82 -7.70 5.30 10.26
N ALA A 83 -8.38 6.10 11.09
CA ALA A 83 -7.77 7.26 11.74
C ALA A 83 -6.66 6.89 12.74
N ARG A 84 -6.72 5.67 13.30
CA ARG A 84 -5.72 5.14 14.23
C ARG A 84 -5.25 3.74 13.87
N GLU A 85 -4.00 3.46 14.18
CA GLU A 85 -3.30 2.21 13.91
C GLU A 85 -2.72 1.58 15.19
N THR A 86 -2.42 0.29 15.10
CA THR A 86 -1.67 -0.45 16.13
C THR A 86 -0.23 -0.63 15.66
N ARG A 87 0.72 -0.06 16.39
CA ARG A 87 2.15 -0.31 16.14
C ARG A 87 2.58 -1.60 16.81
N LEU A 88 3.03 -2.55 16.01
CA LEU A 88 3.53 -3.83 16.51
C LEU A 88 4.84 -3.65 17.29
N PRO A 89 5.09 -4.42 18.37
CA PRO A 89 4.28 -5.55 18.85
C PRO A 89 3.11 -5.17 19.78
N GLY A 90 2.70 -3.90 19.84
CA GLY A 90 1.55 -3.47 20.62
C GLY A 90 0.21 -4.05 20.16
N PHE A 91 -0.82 -3.90 21.00
CA PHE A 91 -2.17 -4.44 20.76
C PHE A 91 -3.28 -3.37 20.76
N ARG A 92 -2.95 -2.12 21.10
CA ARG A 92 -3.91 -1.00 21.16
C ARG A 92 -3.84 -0.19 19.88
N LYS A 93 -4.98 0.41 19.48
CA LYS A 93 -5.04 1.39 18.38
C LYS A 93 -4.87 2.80 18.93
N ASP A 94 -3.66 3.13 19.36
CA ASP A 94 -3.32 4.35 20.10
C ASP A 94 -2.41 5.31 19.33
N PHE A 95 -2.01 4.96 18.10
CA PHE A 95 -1.25 5.85 17.21
C PHE A 95 -2.15 6.43 16.14
N ASP A 96 -2.01 7.73 15.88
CA ASP A 96 -2.71 8.38 14.77
C ASP A 96 -2.06 7.98 13.44
N THR A 97 -2.89 7.53 12.51
CA THR A 97 -2.45 7.15 11.16
C THR A 97 -2.08 8.41 10.39
N MET A 98 -0.88 8.44 9.81
CA MET A 98 -0.42 9.58 9.02
C MET A 98 -0.93 9.49 7.58
N MET A 99 -1.28 10.63 6.98
CA MET A 99 -1.57 10.72 5.55
C MET A 99 -0.36 10.20 4.75
N PHE A 100 -0.63 9.41 3.70
CA PHE A 100 0.40 8.73 2.90
C PHE A 100 1.42 7.96 3.75
N ASN A 101 1.00 7.48 4.92
CA ASN A 101 1.86 6.79 5.89
C ASN A 101 3.10 7.61 6.31
N GLY A 102 2.99 8.94 6.32
CA GLY A 102 4.08 9.85 6.66
C GLY A 102 4.95 10.30 5.48
N TYR A 103 4.64 9.87 4.25
CA TYR A 103 5.38 10.24 3.03
C TYR A 103 4.71 11.34 2.21
N THR A 104 3.88 12.17 2.84
CA THR A 104 3.08 13.20 2.14
C THR A 104 3.93 14.10 1.26
N ASP A 105 5.01 14.67 1.78
CA ASP A 105 5.85 15.62 1.04
C ASP A 105 6.49 14.99 -0.21
N GLN A 106 6.74 13.69 -0.16
CA GLN A 106 7.36 12.94 -1.24
C GLN A 106 6.36 12.52 -2.30
N VAL A 107 5.12 12.17 -1.95
CA VAL A 107 4.20 11.49 -2.90
C VAL A 107 2.93 12.26 -3.23
N GLN A 108 2.56 13.29 -2.47
CA GLN A 108 1.28 13.99 -2.66
C GLN A 108 1.10 14.56 -4.07
N HIS A 109 2.20 14.98 -4.70
CA HIS A 109 2.20 15.60 -6.02
C HIS A 109 1.72 14.63 -7.12
N LEU A 110 1.88 13.31 -6.93
CA LEU A 110 1.39 12.28 -7.86
C LEU A 110 -0.15 12.26 -7.95
N TYR A 111 -0.82 12.76 -6.92
CA TYR A 111 -2.27 12.69 -6.77
C TYR A 111 -2.94 14.07 -6.83
N ALA A 112 -2.22 15.10 -7.24
CA ALA A 112 -2.75 16.46 -7.29
C ALA A 112 -3.99 16.53 -8.21
N GLY A 113 -5.08 17.10 -7.69
CA GLY A 113 -6.35 17.21 -8.42
C GLY A 113 -7.20 15.94 -8.48
N MET A 114 -6.76 14.83 -7.86
CA MET A 114 -7.55 13.61 -7.76
C MET A 114 -8.46 13.62 -6.52
N ASP A 115 -9.68 13.10 -6.66
CA ASP A 115 -10.53 12.79 -5.51
C ASP A 115 -10.08 11.48 -4.85
N LEU A 116 -9.28 11.60 -3.79
CA LEU A 116 -8.75 10.47 -3.05
C LEU A 116 -9.81 9.72 -2.22
N ALA A 117 -10.98 10.32 -1.94
CA ALA A 117 -12.05 9.64 -1.21
C ALA A 117 -12.81 8.64 -2.10
N ARG A 118 -12.79 8.86 -3.42
CA ARG A 118 -13.38 7.94 -4.41
C ARG A 118 -12.59 6.63 -4.54
N TRP A 119 -11.31 6.63 -4.15
CA TRP A 119 -10.39 5.50 -4.32
C TRP A 119 -9.94 4.96 -2.95
N LYS A 120 -10.88 4.29 -2.26
CA LYS A 120 -10.66 3.62 -0.96
C LYS A 120 -9.48 2.65 -0.96
#